data_AF-A0AAW8AJL5-F1
#
_entry.id   AF-A0AAW8AJL5-F1
#
_cell.length_a   1.000
_cell.length_b   1.000
_cell.length_c   1.000
_cell.angle_alpha   90.00
_cell.angle_beta   90.00
_cell.angle_gamma   90.00
#
_symmetry.space_group_name_H-M   'P 1'
#
loop_
_entity.id
_entity.type
_entity.pdbx_description
1 polymer ?
#
loop_
_entity_poly.entity_id
_entity_poly.type
_entity_poly.pdbx_seq_one_letter_code
_entity_poly.pdbx_strand_id
1 'polypeptide(L)' 'DTNHSPEGIDYVIPGNDDSAKAVALYARAVADAVLEGKANATADVLAAVAPAGDEFVEVSEEA' A
#
# COMPACT_ATOMS: atom_id res chain seq x y z
N ASP A 1 -24.34 2.17 -6.43
CA ASP A 1 -25.21 2.27 -7.60
C ASP A 1 -26.23 3.40 -7.44
N THR A 2 -26.93 3.79 -8.51
CA THR A 2 -27.94 4.85 -8.53
C THR A 2 -29.12 4.61 -7.58
N ASN A 3 -29.36 3.36 -7.17
CA ASN A 3 -30.45 2.97 -6.30
C ASN A 3 -30.03 2.62 -4.85
N HIS A 4 -28.79 2.95 -4.44
CA HIS A 4 -28.25 2.59 -3.12
C HIS A 4 -27.90 3.82 -2.28
N SER A 5 -28.18 3.78 -0.96
CA SER A 5 -27.80 4.83 -0.02
C SER A 5 -26.37 4.61 0.52
N PRO A 6 -25.49 5.62 0.51
CA PRO A 6 -24.16 5.52 1.09
C PRO A 6 -24.10 5.82 2.60
N GLU A 7 -25.23 5.95 3.30
CA GLU A 7 -25.25 6.22 4.74
C GLU A 7 -24.50 5.13 5.54
N GLY A 8 -23.65 5.56 6.48
CA GLY A 8 -22.88 4.66 7.35
C GLY A 8 -21.64 4.04 6.70
N ILE A 9 -21.29 4.43 5.47
CA ILE A 9 -20.06 4.00 4.79
C ILE A 9 -19.01 5.12 4.87
N ASP A 10 -17.85 4.83 5.45
CA ASP A 10 -16.76 5.80 5.59
C ASP A 10 -16.08 6.11 4.25
N TYR A 11 -15.95 5.09 3.38
CA TYR A 11 -15.28 5.20 2.09
C TYR A 11 -16.16 4.64 0.98
N VAL A 12 -16.91 5.54 0.34
CA VAL A 12 -17.86 5.19 -0.70
C VAL A 12 -17.14 5.02 -2.04
N ILE A 13 -17.35 3.88 -2.69
CA ILE A 13 -16.93 3.64 -4.08
C ILE A 13 -18.17 3.71 -4.98
N PRO A 14 -18.41 4.83 -5.69
CA PRO A 14 -19.53 4.93 -6.61
C PRO A 14 -19.27 4.04 -7.84
N GLY A 15 -20.27 3.25 -8.23
CA GLY A 15 -20.12 2.30 -9.33
C GLY A 15 -21.38 1.50 -9.61
N ASN A 16 -21.30 0.71 -10.68
CA ASN A 16 -22.34 -0.23 -11.12
C ASN A 16 -22.17 -1.56 -10.37
N ASP A 17 -23.13 -1.95 -9.55
CA ASP A 17 -23.15 -3.21 -8.81
C ASP A 17 -23.92 -4.34 -9.53
N ASP A 18 -24.78 -4.02 -10.49
CA ASP A 18 -25.53 -5.00 -11.29
C ASP A 18 -24.64 -5.85 -12.20
N SER A 19 -23.44 -5.37 -12.54
CA SER A 19 -22.52 -6.09 -13.42
C SER A 19 -21.50 -6.91 -12.64
N ALA A 20 -21.53 -8.23 -12.82
CA ALA A 20 -20.49 -9.12 -12.30
C ALA A 20 -19.06 -8.71 -12.76
N LYS A 21 -18.93 -8.15 -13.96
CA LYS A 21 -17.65 -7.64 -14.47
C LYS A 21 -17.18 -6.40 -13.69
N ALA A 22 -18.09 -5.49 -13.36
CA ALA A 22 -17.77 -4.29 -12.57
C ALA A 22 -17.36 -4.69 -11.15
N VAL A 23 -18.12 -5.56 -10.50
CA VAL A 23 -17.77 -6.11 -9.17
C VAL A 23 -16.39 -6.77 -9.19
N ALA A 24 -16.11 -7.62 -10.17
CA ALA A 24 -14.80 -8.27 -10.32
C ALA A 24 -13.67 -7.25 -10.52
N LEU A 25 -13.91 -6.17 -11.27
CA LEU A 25 -12.94 -5.10 -11.48
C LEU A 25 -12.62 -4.36 -10.17
N TYR A 26 -13.64 -3.98 -9.40
CA TYR A 26 -13.46 -3.29 -8.12
C TYR A 26 -12.74 -4.18 -7.10
N ALA A 27 -13.17 -5.43 -6.97
CA ALA A 27 -12.55 -6.39 -6.05
C ALA A 27 -11.07 -6.64 -6.41
N ARG A 28 -10.76 -6.76 -7.71
CA ARG A 28 -9.37 -6.90 -8.17
C ARG A 28 -8.53 -5.68 -7.85
N ALA A 29 -9.04 -4.47 -8.11
CA ALA A 29 -8.29 -3.25 -7.81
C ALA A 29 -7.96 -3.13 -6.31
N VAL A 30 -8.90 -3.49 -5.43
CA VAL A 30 -8.66 -3.50 -3.98
C VAL A 30 -7.64 -4.58 -3.61
N ALA A 31 -7.74 -5.78 -4.18
CA ALA A 31 -6.79 -6.86 -3.93
C ALA A 31 -5.37 -6.49 -4.35
N ASP A 32 -5.21 -5.92 -5.55
CA ASP A 32 -3.93 -5.47 -6.08
C ASP A 32 -3.31 -4.39 -5.17
N ALA A 33 -4.11 -3.40 -4.73
CA ALA A 33 -3.66 -2.37 -3.80
C ALA A 33 -3.21 -2.94 -2.43
N VAL A 34 -3.91 -3.94 -1.89
CA VAL A 34 -3.52 -4.60 -0.64
C VAL A 34 -2.21 -5.38 -0.80
N LEU A 35 -2.02 -6.06 -1.92
CA LEU A 35 -0.79 -6.79 -2.20
C LEU A 35 0.40 -5.85 -2.36
N GLU A 36 0.23 -4.76 -3.10
CA GLU A 36 1.24 -3.72 -3.26
C GLU A 36 1.60 -3.07 -1.91
N GLY A 37 0.58 -2.70 -1.11
CA GLY A 37 0.80 -2.13 0.21
C GLY A 37 1.57 -3.06 1.15
N LYS A 38 1.30 -4.37 1.10
CA LYS A 38 2.07 -5.36 1.86
C LYS A 38 3.52 -5.47 1.39
N ALA A 39 3.74 -5.52 0.08
CA ALA A 39 5.09 -5.58 -0.49
C ALA A 39 5.91 -4.34 -0.10
N ASN A 40 5.31 -3.15 -0.19
CA ASN A 40 5.95 -1.89 0.20
C ASN A 40 6.24 -1.86 1.71
N ALA A 41 5.29 -2.24 2.56
CA ALA A 41 5.52 -2.30 4.01
C ALA A 41 6.68 -3.25 4.38
N THR A 42 6.80 -4.39 3.69
CA THR A 42 7.95 -5.30 3.91
C THR A 42 9.26 -4.70 3.42
N ALA A 43 9.26 -4.00 2.29
CA ALA A 43 10.44 -3.31 1.76
C ALA A 43 10.89 -2.19 2.71
N ASP A 44 9.96 -1.40 3.24
CA ASP A 44 10.25 -0.31 4.18
C ASP A 44 10.83 -0.84 5.50
N VAL A 45 10.30 -1.96 6.01
CA VAL A 45 10.85 -2.63 7.20
C VAL A 45 12.24 -3.20 6.92
N LEU A 46 12.46 -3.82 5.76
CA LEU A 46 13.79 -4.31 5.38
C LEU A 46 14.80 -3.18 5.21
N ALA A 47 14.38 -2.04 4.64
CA ALA A 47 15.22 -0.85 4.53
C ALA A 47 15.54 -0.23 5.90
N ALA A 48 14.59 -0.25 6.85
CA ALA A 48 14.81 0.22 8.21
C ALA A 48 15.70 -0.70 9.07
N VAL A 49 15.79 -1.99 8.71
CA VAL A 49 16.62 -3.00 9.41
C VAL A 49 17.95 -3.25 8.69
N ALA A 50 18.09 -2.80 7.44
CA ALA A 50 19.39 -2.79 6.77
C ALA A 50 20.35 -1.93 7.62
N PRO A 51 21.50 -2.48 8.05
CA PRO A 51 22.47 -1.68 8.77
C PRO A 51 22.84 -0.52 7.86
N ALA A 52 22.68 0.71 8.35
CA ALA A 52 23.26 1.89 7.76
C ALA A 52 24.79 1.70 7.77
N GLY A 53 25.30 1.00 6.76
CA GLY A 53 26.70 0.60 6.61
C GLY A 53 27.57 1.76 6.17
N ASP A 54 27.40 2.92 6.79
CA ASP A 54 28.25 4.09 6.61
C ASP A 54 28.68 4.68 7.97
N GLU A 55 28.97 3.79 8.93
CA GLU A 55 29.84 4.09 10.08
C GLU A 55 31.30 3.81 9.71
N PHE A 56 31.83 4.46 8.67
CA PHE A 56 33.27 4.58 8.49
C PHE A 56 33.75 5.86 9.16
N VAL A 57 34.09 5.77 10.45
CA VAL A 57 34.91 6.80 11.12
C VAL A 57 36.37 6.47 10.80
N GLU A 58 36.91 7.06 9.73
CA GLU A 58 38.36 7.14 9.56
C GLU A 58 38.91 8.09 10.63
N VAL A 59 39.49 7.52 11.69
CA VAL A 59 40.40 8.28 12.56
C VAL A 59 41.65 8.54 11.74
N SER A 60 41.73 9.70 11.09
CA SER A 60 43.01 10.19 10.58
C SER A 60 43.93 10.42 11.77
N GLU A 61 44.94 9.58 11.91
CA GLU A 61 46.07 9.80 12.82
C GLU A 61 46.64 11.19 12.57
N GLU A 62 46.36 12.14 13.46
CA GLU A 62 47.08 13.40 13.55
C GLU A 62 48.36 13.17 14.37
N ALA A 63 49.48 13.18 13.63
CA ALA A 63 50.86 13.59 13.97
C ALA A 63 51.55 12.98 15.21
#